data_AF-A0A3G8YIL4-F1
#
_entry.id   AF-A0A3G8YIL4-F1
#
_cell.length_a   1.000
_cell.length_b   1.000
_cell.length_c   1.000
_cell.angle_alpha   90.00
_cell.angle_beta   90.00
_cell.angle_gamma   90.00
#
_symmetry.space_group_name_H-M   'P 1'
#
loop_
_entity.id
_entity.type
_entity.pdbx_description
1 polymer ?
#
loop_
_entity_poly.entity_id
_entity_poly.type
_entity_poly.pdbx_seq_one_letter_code
_entity_poly.pdbx_strand_id
1 'polypeptide(L)'
;MKAVNAPTARRAALTALWLQVVTLVIYGIYDAFRKTGADLLLGSLDVVLATISLALWTVLLGNFLRGETAKLTDARLRVFRLTYPWLIALRAAVWLLTVVAILSGAGDTANPIAVLLLFVVWGGGIAAGLALYTVSAVLFASPADTTGRARLMTWLNLSAMLGVAITVTNIWPPTGFVPMPKFSDQLIWAGLGLEDLVATLLALWAVRLMGGALVEGEKV
;
A
#
# COMPACT_ATOMS: atom_id res chain seq x y z
N MET A 1 23.57 -1.58 -20.54
CA MET A 1 22.48 -0.90 -19.82
C MET A 1 22.93 0.51 -19.48
N LYS A 2 22.24 1.56 -19.94
CA LYS A 2 22.53 2.95 -19.50
C LYS A 2 22.14 3.07 -18.02
N ALA A 3 23.02 3.65 -17.19
CA ALA A 3 22.68 3.96 -15.81
C ALA A 3 21.44 4.86 -15.81
N VAL A 4 20.38 4.45 -15.11
CA VAL A 4 19.21 5.31 -15.00
C VAL A 4 19.48 6.36 -13.92
N ASN A 5 19.36 7.62 -14.31
CA ASN A 5 19.61 8.75 -13.42
C ASN A 5 18.50 8.86 -12.34
N ALA A 6 18.89 9.24 -11.12
CA ALA A 6 17.98 9.43 -9.98
C ALA A 6 16.73 10.32 -10.26
N PRO A 7 16.81 11.39 -11.08
CA PRO A 7 15.64 12.19 -11.44
C PRO A 7 14.58 11.41 -12.23
N THR A 8 15.01 10.49 -13.11
CA THR A 8 14.11 9.67 -13.93
C THR A 8 13.38 8.65 -13.07
N ALA A 9 14.11 7.99 -12.16
CA ALA A 9 13.52 7.03 -11.22
C ALA A 9 12.49 7.68 -10.30
N ARG A 10 12.82 8.86 -9.76
CA ARG A 10 11.88 9.64 -8.96
C ARG A 10 10.61 9.99 -9.72
N ARG A 11 10.72 10.46 -10.97
CA ARG A 11 9.55 10.78 -11.80
C ARG A 11 8.69 9.54 -12.04
N ALA A 12 9.29 8.42 -12.42
CA ALA A 12 8.58 7.16 -12.65
C ALA A 12 7.81 6.71 -11.39
N ALA A 13 8.47 6.73 -10.23
CA ALA A 13 7.83 6.37 -8.96
C ALA A 13 6.64 7.27 -8.62
N LEU A 14 6.81 8.59 -8.71
CA LEU A 14 5.74 9.53 -8.40
C LEU A 14 4.58 9.45 -9.39
N THR A 15 4.86 9.26 -10.68
CA THR A 15 3.81 9.05 -11.69
C THR A 15 3.02 7.78 -11.42
N ALA A 16 3.68 6.66 -11.11
CA ALA A 16 3.00 5.41 -10.80
C ALA A 16 2.14 5.54 -9.52
N LEU A 17 2.65 6.20 -8.49
CA LEU A 17 1.88 6.43 -7.25
C LEU A 17 0.67 7.34 -7.46
N TRP A 18 0.80 8.41 -8.25
CA TRP A 18 -0.35 9.26 -8.58
C TRP A 18 -1.37 8.55 -9.45
N LEU A 19 -0.93 7.69 -10.37
CA LEU A 19 -1.83 6.83 -11.13
C LEU A 19 -2.62 5.94 -10.16
N GLN A 20 -1.95 5.31 -9.20
CA GLN A 20 -2.58 4.47 -8.19
C GLN A 20 -3.60 5.23 -7.33
N VAL A 21 -3.32 6.50 -6.97
CA VAL A 21 -4.31 7.36 -6.30
C VAL A 21 -5.57 7.53 -7.16
N VAL A 22 -5.40 7.85 -8.44
CA VAL A 22 -6.54 8.02 -9.38
C VAL A 22 -7.30 6.72 -9.55
N THR A 23 -6.61 5.60 -9.75
CA THR A 23 -7.23 4.28 -9.91
C THR A 23 -8.01 3.88 -8.66
N LEU A 24 -7.49 4.18 -7.45
CA LEU A 24 -8.19 3.90 -6.20
C LEU A 24 -9.49 4.72 -6.06
N VAL A 25 -9.50 5.98 -6.50
CA VAL A 25 -10.73 6.81 -6.55
C VAL A 25 -11.74 6.22 -7.52
N ILE A 26 -11.31 5.87 -8.73
CA ILE A 26 -12.17 5.26 -9.75
C ILE A 26 -12.75 3.93 -9.23
N TYR A 27 -11.92 3.09 -8.62
CA TYR A 27 -12.34 1.85 -8.00
C TYR A 27 -13.34 2.09 -6.87
N GLY A 28 -13.11 3.07 -5.99
CA GLY A 28 -14.05 3.43 -4.92
C GLY A 28 -15.42 3.81 -5.44
N ILE A 29 -15.47 4.62 -6.50
CA ILE A 29 -16.72 5.00 -7.15
C ILE A 29 -17.41 3.76 -7.74
N TYR A 30 -16.66 2.92 -8.48
CA TYR A 30 -17.17 1.67 -9.04
C TYR A 30 -17.75 0.72 -7.98
N ASP A 31 -17.02 0.53 -6.88
CA ASP A 31 -17.39 -0.35 -5.78
C ASP A 31 -18.63 0.18 -5.02
N ALA A 32 -18.70 1.50 -4.81
CA ALA A 32 -19.82 2.15 -4.14
C ALA A 32 -21.15 1.97 -4.89
N PHE A 33 -21.14 1.96 -6.23
CA PHE A 33 -22.35 1.72 -7.03
C PHE A 33 -22.90 0.28 -6.92
N ARG A 34 -22.13 -0.65 -6.34
CA ARG A 34 -22.48 -2.07 -6.28
C ARG A 34 -22.77 -2.57 -4.87
N LYS A 35 -22.54 -1.74 -3.85
CA LYS A 35 -22.70 -2.10 -2.44
C LYS A 35 -23.79 -1.27 -1.78
N THR A 36 -24.36 -1.82 -0.71
CA THR A 36 -25.39 -1.16 0.10
C THR A 36 -25.12 -1.41 1.59
N GLY A 37 -25.73 -0.61 2.47
CA GLY A 37 -25.68 -0.84 3.92
C GLY A 37 -24.27 -0.74 4.51
N ALA A 38 -23.94 -1.66 5.41
CA ALA A 38 -22.66 -1.65 6.13
C ALA A 38 -21.45 -1.84 5.21
N ASP A 39 -21.57 -2.66 4.16
CA ASP A 39 -20.49 -2.91 3.20
C ASP A 39 -20.14 -1.66 2.40
N LEU A 40 -21.14 -0.86 2.03
CA LEU A 40 -20.94 0.43 1.37
C LEU A 40 -20.20 1.39 2.30
N LEU A 41 -20.62 1.48 3.57
CA LEU A 41 -20.01 2.37 4.56
C LEU A 41 -18.55 2.00 4.82
N LEU A 42 -18.26 0.75 5.14
CA LEU A 42 -16.91 0.28 5.46
C LEU A 42 -15.99 0.34 4.24
N GLY A 43 -16.49 -0.07 3.06
CA GLY A 43 -15.73 0.01 1.80
C GLY A 43 -15.40 1.46 1.43
N SER A 44 -16.37 2.36 1.52
CA SER A 44 -16.16 3.79 1.22
C SER A 44 -15.16 4.42 2.19
N LEU A 45 -15.25 4.11 3.48
CA LEU A 45 -14.30 4.59 4.48
C LEU A 45 -12.88 4.08 4.22
N ASP A 46 -12.70 2.80 3.89
CA ASP A 46 -11.39 2.25 3.53
C ASP A 46 -10.81 2.97 2.33
N VAL A 47 -11.58 3.11 1.25
CA VAL A 47 -11.11 3.75 0.01
C VAL A 47 -10.77 5.22 0.24
N VAL A 48 -11.60 5.98 0.96
CA VAL A 48 -11.33 7.40 1.27
C VAL A 48 -10.05 7.54 2.09
N LEU A 49 -9.93 6.77 3.17
CA LEU A 49 -8.75 6.81 4.04
C LEU A 49 -7.49 6.39 3.27
N ALA A 50 -7.56 5.31 2.49
CA ALA A 50 -6.46 4.83 1.66
C ALA A 50 -6.04 5.85 0.60
N THR A 51 -7.00 6.50 -0.07
CA THR A 51 -6.72 7.53 -1.07
C THR A 51 -6.01 8.74 -0.45
N ILE A 52 -6.52 9.26 0.66
CA ILE A 52 -5.92 10.40 1.36
C ILE A 52 -4.51 10.03 1.86
N SER A 53 -4.37 8.87 2.50
CA SER A 53 -3.09 8.37 2.98
C SER A 53 -2.07 8.18 1.87
N LEU A 54 -2.45 7.58 0.73
CA LEU A 54 -1.57 7.36 -0.41
C LEU A 54 -1.18 8.68 -1.08
N ALA A 55 -2.11 9.61 -1.26
CA ALA A 55 -1.81 10.93 -1.84
C ALA A 55 -0.84 11.72 -0.95
N LEU A 56 -1.06 11.74 0.37
CA LEU A 56 -0.15 12.40 1.32
C LEU A 56 1.22 11.73 1.34
N TRP A 57 1.26 10.40 1.36
CA TRP A 57 2.52 9.65 1.31
C TRP A 57 3.27 9.93 0.01
N THR A 58 2.58 9.99 -1.13
CA THR A 58 3.17 10.29 -2.45
C THR A 58 3.83 11.69 -2.47
N VAL A 59 3.14 12.70 -1.92
CA VAL A 59 3.70 14.05 -1.82
C VAL A 59 4.91 14.09 -0.88
N LEU A 60 4.79 13.49 0.30
CA LEU A 60 5.88 13.46 1.29
C LEU A 60 7.09 12.68 0.79
N LEU A 61 6.88 11.54 0.13
CA LEU A 61 7.93 10.76 -0.52
C LEU A 61 8.60 11.59 -1.62
N GLY A 62 7.84 12.35 -2.41
CA GLY A 62 8.38 13.24 -3.42
C GLY A 62 9.33 14.30 -2.85
N ASN A 63 8.97 14.90 -1.72
CA ASN A 63 9.83 15.84 -0.98
C ASN A 63 11.08 15.12 -0.44
N PHE A 64 10.89 13.96 0.19
CA PHE A 64 11.98 13.12 0.69
C PHE A 64 12.99 12.76 -0.42
N LEU A 65 12.51 12.33 -1.60
CA LEU A 65 13.35 12.01 -2.76
C LEU A 65 14.04 13.24 -3.41
N ARG A 66 13.72 14.45 -2.97
CA ARG A 66 14.45 15.69 -3.29
C ARG A 66 15.44 16.10 -2.19
N GLY A 67 15.51 15.35 -1.09
CA GLY A 67 16.31 15.71 0.09
C GLY A 67 15.65 16.78 0.95
N GLU A 68 14.37 17.10 0.72
CA GLU A 68 13.64 18.11 1.49
C GLU A 68 13.15 17.51 2.81
N THR A 69 13.42 18.21 3.91
CA THR A 69 12.91 17.85 5.24
C THR A 69 11.49 18.37 5.42
N ALA A 70 10.55 17.48 5.74
CA ALA A 70 9.22 17.88 6.19
C ALA A 70 9.34 18.43 7.61
N LYS A 71 9.09 19.75 7.78
CA LYS A 71 9.06 20.36 9.12
C LYS A 71 7.99 19.66 9.97
N LEU A 72 8.19 19.58 11.29
CA LEU A 72 7.19 18.99 12.19
C LEU A 72 5.83 19.73 12.16
N THR A 73 5.84 21.00 11.73
CA THR A 73 4.63 21.81 11.53
C THR A 73 3.99 21.63 10.15
N ASP A 74 4.57 20.83 9.25
CA ASP A 74 4.02 20.56 7.93
C ASP A 74 2.63 19.90 8.08
N ALA A 75 1.60 20.60 7.57
CA ALA A 75 0.23 20.14 7.63
C ALA A 75 0.05 18.78 6.96
N ARG A 76 0.79 18.49 5.89
CA ARG A 76 0.69 17.22 5.16
C ARG A 76 1.18 16.06 6.02
N LEU A 77 2.32 16.23 6.69
CA LEU A 77 2.86 15.23 7.61
C LEU A 77 1.94 15.03 8.81
N ARG A 78 1.35 16.10 9.35
CA ARG A 78 0.39 16.03 10.45
C ARG A 78 -0.88 15.27 10.06
N VAL A 79 -1.47 15.59 8.91
CA VAL A 79 -2.66 14.88 8.41
C VAL A 79 -2.30 13.43 8.12
N PHE A 80 -1.15 13.15 7.51
CA PHE A 80 -0.71 11.77 7.26
C PHE A 80 -0.59 10.95 8.55
N ARG A 81 0.03 11.54 9.59
CA ARG A 81 0.16 10.94 10.93
C ARG A 81 -1.18 10.73 11.64
N LEU A 82 -2.17 11.53 11.31
CA LEU A 82 -3.52 11.38 11.85
C LEU A 82 -4.30 10.31 11.08
N THR A 83 -4.31 10.36 9.75
CA THR A 83 -5.20 9.55 8.89
C THR A 83 -4.73 8.10 8.76
N TYR A 84 -3.43 7.84 8.61
CA TYR A 84 -2.94 6.48 8.34
C TYR A 84 -3.24 5.49 9.49
N PRO A 85 -3.10 5.85 10.78
CA PRO A 85 -3.50 4.96 11.87
C PRO A 85 -4.97 4.54 11.81
N TRP A 86 -5.88 5.44 11.40
CA TRP A 86 -7.30 5.10 11.22
C TRP A 86 -7.52 4.11 10.08
N LEU A 87 -6.79 4.24 8.97
CA LEU A 87 -6.83 3.26 7.88
C LEU A 87 -6.41 1.87 8.38
N ILE A 88 -5.29 1.79 9.11
CA ILE A 88 -4.78 0.51 9.64
C ILE A 88 -5.76 -0.08 10.66
N ALA A 89 -6.31 0.75 11.56
CA ALA A 89 -7.29 0.31 12.54
C ALA A 89 -8.56 -0.24 11.87
N LEU A 90 -9.06 0.44 10.83
CA LEU A 90 -10.20 -0.03 10.04
C LEU A 90 -9.90 -1.37 9.38
N ARG A 91 -8.76 -1.50 8.69
CA ARG A 91 -8.36 -2.76 8.04
C ARG A 91 -8.16 -3.90 9.03
N ALA A 92 -7.56 -3.63 10.19
CA ALA A 92 -7.41 -4.60 11.25
C ALA A 92 -8.76 -5.04 11.83
N ALA A 93 -9.70 -4.10 12.02
CA ALA A 93 -11.05 -4.40 12.47
C ALA A 93 -11.80 -5.26 11.46
N VAL A 94 -11.77 -4.91 10.17
CA VAL A 94 -12.40 -5.68 9.10
C VAL A 94 -11.77 -7.08 8.99
N TRP A 95 -10.43 -7.18 9.08
CA TRP A 95 -9.74 -8.46 9.10
C TRP A 95 -10.19 -9.32 10.30
N LEU A 96 -10.24 -8.76 11.52
CA LEU A 96 -10.70 -9.46 12.71
C LEU A 96 -12.16 -9.90 12.61
N LEU A 97 -13.05 -9.05 12.12
CA LEU A 97 -14.45 -9.40 11.89
C LEU A 97 -14.57 -10.56 10.89
N THR A 98 -13.74 -10.57 9.85
CA THR A 98 -13.73 -11.65 8.87
C THR A 98 -13.18 -12.95 9.49
N VAL A 99 -12.16 -12.88 10.35
CA VAL A 99 -11.70 -14.05 11.13
C VAL A 99 -12.83 -14.61 11.99
N VAL A 100 -13.54 -13.76 12.75
CA VAL A 100 -14.66 -14.18 13.60
C VAL A 100 -15.78 -14.82 12.78
N ALA A 101 -16.12 -14.24 11.63
CA ALA A 101 -17.13 -14.79 10.73
C ALA A 101 -16.75 -16.20 10.26
N ILE A 102 -15.49 -16.42 9.84
CA ILE A 102 -15.01 -17.73 9.39
C ILE A 102 -15.01 -18.74 10.53
N LEU A 103 -14.57 -18.36 11.72
CA LEU A 103 -14.62 -19.23 12.90
C LEU A 103 -16.06 -19.57 13.32
N SER A 104 -17.03 -18.77 12.89
CA SER A 104 -18.46 -18.99 13.13
C SER A 104 -19.14 -19.79 12.00
N GLY A 105 -18.38 -20.32 11.04
CA GLY A 105 -18.86 -21.16 9.94
C GLY A 105 -19.02 -20.45 8.59
N ALA A 106 -18.61 -19.17 8.47
CA ALA A 106 -18.62 -18.50 7.18
C ALA A 106 -17.56 -19.13 6.26
N GLY A 107 -18.00 -19.67 5.12
CA GLY A 107 -17.08 -20.27 4.15
C GLY A 107 -16.64 -21.69 4.49
N ASP A 108 -17.46 -22.49 5.21
CA ASP A 108 -17.22 -23.92 5.46
C ASP A 108 -16.98 -24.76 4.20
N THR A 109 -17.38 -24.25 3.05
CA THR A 109 -17.15 -24.85 1.73
C THR A 109 -15.79 -24.49 1.12
N ALA A 110 -15.06 -23.52 1.68
CA ALA A 110 -13.79 -23.03 1.16
C ALA A 110 -12.61 -23.93 1.59
N ASN A 111 -11.58 -24.02 0.74
CA ASN A 111 -10.37 -24.74 1.09
C ASN A 111 -9.67 -24.06 2.30
N PRO A 112 -9.48 -24.78 3.44
CA PRO A 112 -9.01 -24.17 4.69
C PRO A 112 -7.57 -23.68 4.60
N ILE A 113 -6.72 -24.33 3.80
CA ILE A 113 -5.31 -23.93 3.62
C ILE A 113 -5.25 -22.61 2.84
N ALA A 114 -6.07 -22.49 1.80
CA ALA A 114 -6.11 -21.31 0.97
C ALA A 114 -6.73 -20.11 1.71
N VAL A 115 -7.74 -20.34 2.57
CA VAL A 115 -8.25 -19.34 3.51
C VAL A 115 -7.16 -18.92 4.50
N LEU A 116 -6.49 -19.86 5.15
CA LEU A 116 -5.39 -19.53 6.09
C LEU A 116 -4.32 -18.68 5.41
N LEU A 117 -3.89 -19.05 4.21
CA LEU A 117 -2.90 -18.30 3.44
C LEU A 117 -3.38 -16.87 3.17
N LEU A 118 -4.62 -16.69 2.72
CA LEU A 118 -5.21 -15.37 2.49
C LEU A 118 -5.17 -14.51 3.76
N PHE A 119 -5.51 -15.07 4.92
CA PHE A 119 -5.51 -14.33 6.20
C PHE A 119 -4.12 -13.98 6.68
N VAL A 120 -3.15 -14.88 6.51
CA VAL A 120 -1.74 -14.62 6.83
C VAL A 120 -1.18 -13.52 5.95
N VAL A 121 -1.46 -13.56 4.64
CA VAL A 121 -0.99 -12.55 3.69
C VAL A 121 -1.68 -11.20 3.95
N TRP A 122 -3.00 -11.18 4.15
CA TRP A 122 -3.75 -9.95 4.44
C TRP A 122 -3.32 -9.33 5.77
N GLY A 123 -3.21 -10.13 6.83
CA GLY A 123 -2.72 -9.68 8.14
C GLY A 123 -1.26 -9.19 8.07
N GLY A 124 -0.41 -9.90 7.34
CA GLY A 124 0.96 -9.48 7.04
C GLY A 124 1.00 -8.14 6.30
N GLY A 125 0.08 -7.92 5.35
CA GLY A 125 -0.07 -6.64 4.63
C GLY A 125 -0.44 -5.49 5.56
N ILE A 126 -1.33 -5.71 6.53
CA ILE A 126 -1.68 -4.71 7.56
C ILE A 126 -0.46 -4.36 8.41
N ALA A 127 0.28 -5.37 8.89
CA ALA A 127 1.48 -5.17 9.69
C ALA A 127 2.60 -4.44 8.92
N ALA A 128 2.84 -4.85 7.66
CA ALA A 128 3.80 -4.19 6.77
C ALA A 128 3.40 -2.75 6.47
N GLY A 129 2.11 -2.47 6.27
CA GLY A 129 1.59 -1.11 6.10
C GLY A 129 1.85 -0.22 7.32
N LEU A 130 1.58 -0.73 8.53
CA LEU A 130 1.88 0.00 9.77
C LEU A 130 3.38 0.28 9.92
N ALA A 131 4.23 -0.70 9.61
CA ALA A 131 5.67 -0.53 9.69
C ALA A 131 6.20 0.46 8.64
N LEU A 132 5.69 0.39 7.41
CA LEU A 132 5.99 1.35 6.34
C LEU A 132 5.60 2.77 6.76
N TYR A 133 4.42 2.95 7.37
CA TYR A 133 3.97 4.22 7.92
C TYR A 133 4.89 4.75 9.01
N THR A 134 5.17 3.94 10.04
CA THR A 134 5.98 4.38 11.19
C THR A 134 7.38 4.82 10.75
N VAL A 135 8.02 4.04 9.87
CA VAL A 135 9.32 4.40 9.31
C VAL A 135 9.22 5.67 8.46
N SER A 136 8.23 5.76 7.57
CA SER A 136 8.03 6.93 6.70
C SER A 136 7.80 8.21 7.50
N ALA A 137 6.93 8.16 8.52
CA ALA A 137 6.55 9.32 9.32
C ALA A 137 7.74 9.93 10.08
N VAL A 138 8.70 9.11 10.49
CA VAL A 138 9.96 9.57 11.12
C VAL A 138 10.94 10.02 10.04
N LEU A 139 11.14 9.21 9.01
CA LEU A 139 12.15 9.45 7.97
C LEU A 139 11.88 10.73 7.17
N PHE A 140 10.62 11.09 6.92
CA PHE A 140 10.28 12.35 6.22
C PHE A 140 10.67 13.61 7.01
N ALA A 141 10.76 13.52 8.34
CA ALA A 141 11.25 14.61 9.19
C ALA A 141 12.79 14.61 9.35
N SER A 142 13.46 13.53 8.94
CA SER A 142 14.92 13.33 9.07
C SER A 142 15.47 12.59 7.84
N PRO A 143 15.48 13.20 6.64
CA PRO A 143 15.82 12.50 5.40
C PRO A 143 17.26 11.98 5.33
N ALA A 144 18.16 12.54 6.16
CA ALA A 144 19.55 12.10 6.30
C ALA A 144 19.72 10.78 7.08
N ASP A 145 18.66 10.28 7.73
CA ASP A 145 18.72 9.01 8.48
C ASP A 145 18.88 7.81 7.54
N THR A 146 20.11 7.30 7.45
CA THR A 146 20.47 6.14 6.63
C THR A 146 19.84 4.84 7.15
N THR A 147 19.67 4.70 8.47
CA THR A 147 19.05 3.52 9.09
C THR A 147 17.56 3.49 8.79
N GLY A 148 16.87 4.63 8.94
CA GLY A 148 15.46 4.78 8.56
C GLY A 148 15.23 4.47 7.08
N ARG A 149 16.14 4.91 6.20
CA ARG A 149 16.07 4.59 4.77
C ARG A 149 16.24 3.10 4.47
N ALA A 150 17.19 2.43 5.13
CA ALA A 150 17.37 0.99 5.00
C ALA A 150 16.11 0.23 5.43
N ARG A 151 15.51 0.63 6.56
CA ARG A 151 14.23 0.07 7.03
C ARG A 151 13.10 0.32 6.03
N LEU A 152 13.02 1.52 5.44
CA LEU A 152 12.01 1.83 4.43
C LEU A 152 12.14 0.89 3.23
N MET A 153 13.36 0.65 2.73
CA MET A 153 13.58 -0.28 1.63
C MET A 153 13.16 -1.71 1.99
N THR A 154 13.48 -2.18 3.20
CA THR A 154 13.04 -3.51 3.68
C THR A 154 11.53 -3.64 3.65
N TRP A 155 10.81 -2.64 4.17
CA TRP A 155 9.35 -2.68 4.22
C TRP A 155 8.71 -2.54 2.83
N LEU A 156 9.25 -1.70 1.95
CA LEU A 156 8.78 -1.63 0.56
C LEU A 156 8.98 -2.96 -0.18
N ASN A 157 10.12 -3.63 0.04
CA ASN A 157 10.36 -4.95 -0.56
C ASN A 157 9.39 -6.02 -0.03
N LEU A 158 9.15 -6.05 1.28
CA LEU A 158 8.17 -6.97 1.87
C LEU A 158 6.75 -6.66 1.38
N SER A 159 6.36 -5.38 1.31
CA SER A 159 5.08 -4.95 0.77
C SER A 159 4.91 -5.39 -0.68
N ALA A 160 5.94 -5.31 -1.53
CA ALA A 160 5.88 -5.81 -2.90
C ALA A 160 5.62 -7.34 -2.93
N MET A 161 6.30 -8.13 -2.09
CA MET A 161 6.08 -9.57 -2.01
C MET A 161 4.66 -9.92 -1.54
N LEU A 162 4.17 -9.22 -0.52
CA LEU A 162 2.80 -9.39 -0.03
C LEU A 162 1.76 -8.94 -1.07
N GLY A 163 2.05 -7.88 -1.82
CA GLY A 163 1.22 -7.40 -2.93
C GLY A 163 1.08 -8.44 -4.04
N VAL A 164 2.18 -9.12 -4.41
CA VAL A 164 2.12 -10.27 -5.33
C VAL A 164 1.22 -11.37 -4.78
N ALA A 165 1.42 -11.75 -3.51
CA ALA A 165 0.62 -12.80 -2.89
C ALA A 165 -0.88 -12.46 -2.88
N ILE A 166 -1.26 -11.23 -2.48
CA ILE A 166 -2.65 -10.76 -2.53
C ILE A 166 -3.20 -10.79 -3.96
N THR A 167 -2.42 -10.28 -4.92
CA THR A 167 -2.83 -10.24 -6.34
C THR A 167 -3.13 -11.64 -6.86
N VAL A 168 -2.25 -12.59 -6.58
CA VAL A 168 -2.44 -14.00 -6.97
C VAL A 168 -3.70 -14.57 -6.32
N THR A 169 -3.93 -14.33 -5.03
CA THR A 169 -5.12 -14.83 -4.34
C THR A 169 -6.42 -14.18 -4.82
N ASN A 170 -6.37 -12.96 -5.37
CA ASN A 170 -7.53 -12.30 -5.95
C ASN A 170 -7.85 -12.82 -7.37
N ILE A 171 -6.82 -13.13 -8.16
CA ILE A 171 -6.98 -13.70 -9.51
C ILE A 171 -7.42 -15.16 -9.44
N TRP A 172 -6.83 -15.91 -8.52
CA TRP A 172 -7.13 -17.31 -8.26
C TRP A 172 -7.72 -17.45 -6.85
N PRO A 173 -8.99 -17.08 -6.66
CA PRO A 173 -9.62 -17.18 -5.36
C PRO A 173 -9.67 -18.65 -4.90
N PRO A 174 -9.56 -18.90 -3.58
CA PRO A 174 -9.74 -20.23 -3.04
C PRO A 174 -11.04 -20.87 -3.53
N THR A 175 -10.97 -22.12 -3.98
CA THR A 175 -12.17 -22.87 -4.40
C THR A 175 -13.14 -22.98 -3.22
N GLY A 176 -14.44 -22.81 -3.49
CA GLY A 176 -15.50 -22.99 -2.50
C GLY A 176 -16.04 -21.71 -1.86
N PHE A 177 -15.54 -20.53 -2.25
CA PHE A 177 -16.25 -19.28 -1.97
C PHE A 177 -17.58 -19.21 -2.74
N VAL A 178 -18.67 -18.94 -2.02
CA VAL A 178 -20.02 -18.77 -2.59
C VAL A 178 -20.56 -17.39 -2.21
N PRO A 179 -20.96 -16.55 -3.18
CA PRO A 179 -20.85 -16.75 -4.62
C PRO A 179 -19.40 -16.66 -5.12
N MET A 180 -19.10 -17.37 -6.21
CA MET A 180 -17.80 -17.27 -6.87
C MET A 180 -17.60 -15.85 -7.44
N PRO A 181 -16.40 -15.25 -7.31
CA PRO A 181 -16.12 -13.96 -7.90
C PRO A 181 -16.36 -13.95 -9.41
N LYS A 182 -16.95 -12.88 -9.93
CA LYS A 182 -17.10 -12.71 -11.38
C LYS A 182 -15.74 -12.49 -12.01
N PHE A 183 -15.53 -13.03 -13.21
CA PHE A 183 -14.28 -12.83 -13.95
C PHE A 183 -13.94 -11.34 -14.16
N SER A 184 -14.95 -10.49 -14.36
CA SER A 184 -14.75 -9.03 -14.44
C SER A 184 -14.13 -8.44 -13.18
N ASP A 185 -14.56 -8.91 -12.00
CA ASP A 185 -14.05 -8.40 -10.73
C ASP A 185 -12.61 -8.91 -10.50
N GLN A 186 -12.30 -10.14 -10.91
CA GLN A 186 -10.93 -10.68 -10.90
C GLN A 186 -9.98 -9.87 -11.79
N LEU A 187 -10.41 -9.46 -13.00
CA LEU A 187 -9.60 -8.61 -13.88
C LEU A 187 -9.32 -7.23 -13.27
N ILE A 188 -10.32 -6.64 -12.60
CA ILE A 188 -10.14 -5.36 -11.89
C ILE A 188 -9.13 -5.53 -10.76
N TRP A 189 -9.26 -6.58 -9.94
CA TRP A 189 -8.30 -6.85 -8.87
C TRP A 189 -6.90 -7.18 -9.37
N ALA A 190 -6.79 -7.87 -10.51
CA ALA A 190 -5.50 -8.13 -11.18
C ALA A 190 -4.82 -6.83 -11.59
N GLY A 191 -5.58 -5.92 -12.21
CA GLY A 191 -5.08 -4.60 -12.63
C GLY A 191 -4.61 -3.76 -11.45
N LEU A 192 -5.43 -3.67 -10.41
CA LEU A 192 -5.08 -2.95 -9.17
C LEU A 192 -3.85 -3.53 -8.48
N GLY A 193 -3.76 -4.87 -8.41
CA GLY A 193 -2.63 -5.56 -7.79
C GLY A 193 -1.32 -5.37 -8.55
N LEU A 194 -1.37 -5.43 -9.89
CA LEU A 194 -0.21 -5.16 -10.73
C LEU A 194 0.26 -3.71 -10.62
N GLU A 195 -0.68 -2.77 -10.61
CA GLU A 195 -0.38 -1.35 -10.43
C GLU A 195 0.29 -1.07 -9.08
N ASP A 196 -0.26 -1.59 -7.98
CA ASP A 196 0.32 -1.47 -6.63
C ASP A 196 1.74 -2.04 -6.56
N LEU A 197 1.96 -3.21 -7.16
CA LEU A 197 3.27 -3.83 -7.26
C LEU A 197 4.26 -2.94 -8.00
N VAL A 198 3.88 -2.45 -9.19
CA VAL A 198 4.75 -1.59 -10.01
C VAL A 198 5.06 -0.29 -9.28
N ALA A 199 4.07 0.36 -8.69
CA ALA A 199 4.26 1.59 -7.93
C ALA A 199 5.19 1.38 -6.73
N THR A 200 5.01 0.29 -5.99
CA THR A 200 5.85 -0.09 -4.84
C THR A 200 7.30 -0.36 -5.25
N LEU A 201 7.51 -1.12 -6.33
CA LEU A 201 8.85 -1.43 -6.84
C LEU A 201 9.56 -0.17 -7.37
N LEU A 202 8.84 0.73 -8.04
CA LEU A 202 9.40 2.00 -8.49
C LEU A 202 9.74 2.92 -7.32
N ALA A 203 8.91 2.95 -6.27
CA ALA A 203 9.21 3.68 -5.03
C ALA A 203 10.46 3.12 -4.34
N LEU A 204 10.56 1.80 -4.21
CA LEU A 204 11.75 1.11 -3.67
C LEU A 204 13.01 1.49 -4.46
N TRP A 205 12.92 1.43 -5.79
CA TRP A 205 14.03 1.76 -6.66
C TRP A 205 14.46 3.23 -6.56
N ALA A 206 13.50 4.16 -6.46
CA ALA A 206 13.79 5.57 -6.26
C ALA A 206 14.48 5.84 -4.91
N VAL A 207 14.03 5.20 -3.82
CA VAL A 207 14.65 5.32 -2.49
C VAL A 207 16.09 4.77 -2.52
N ARG A 208 16.32 3.65 -3.20
CA ARG A 208 17.65 3.06 -3.36
C ARG A 208 18.62 4.00 -4.07
N LEU A 209 18.19 4.62 -5.18
CA LEU A 209 19.04 5.54 -5.96
C LEU A 209 19.34 6.85 -5.23
N MET A 210 18.42 7.34 -4.39
CA MET A 210 18.68 8.50 -3.52
C MET A 210 19.84 8.24 -2.54
N GLY A 211 20.01 7.01 -2.06
CA GLY A 211 21.12 6.61 -1.19
C GLY A 211 22.49 6.78 -1.84
N GLY A 212 22.63 6.38 -3.11
CA GLY A 212 23.89 6.50 -3.85
C GLY A 212 24.32 7.95 -4.08
N ALA A 213 23.37 8.83 -4.41
CA ALA A 213 23.65 10.23 -4.69
C ALA A 213 24.18 11.03 -3.47
N LEU A 214 23.76 10.68 -2.25
CA LEU A 214 24.26 11.36 -1.04
C LEU A 214 25.69 10.95 -0.69
N VAL A 215 26.07 9.70 -0.93
CA VAL A 215 27.42 9.19 -0.66
C VAL A 215 28.45 9.77 -1.64
N GLU A 216 28.05 10.06 -2.88
CA GLU A 216 28.92 10.71 -3.87
C GLU A 216 29.12 12.21 -3.58
N GLY A 217 28.10 12.91 -3.07
CA GLY A 217 28.19 14.33 -2.71
C GLY A 217 29.06 14.63 -1.50
N GLU A 218 29.29 13.66 -0.62
CA GLU A 218 30.14 13.80 0.59
C GLU A 218 31.64 13.61 0.29
N LYS A 219 31.99 13.18 -0.93
CA LYS A 219 33.37 12.94 -1.38
C LYS A 219 33.99 14.11 -2.15
N VAL A 220 33.32 15.27 -2.20
CA VAL A 220 33.76 16.49 -2.89
C VAL A 220 34.02 17.58 -1.86
#